data_AF-A0A2S6TEP1-F1
#
_entry.id   AF-A0A2S6TEP1-F1
#
_cell.length_a   1.000
_cell.length_b   1.000
_cell.length_c   1.000
_cell.angle_alpha   90.00
_cell.angle_beta   90.00
_cell.angle_gamma   90.00
#
_symmetry.space_group_name_H-M   'P 1'
#
loop_
_entity.id
_entity.type
_entity.pdbx_description
1 polymer ?
#
loop_
_entity_poly.entity_id
_entity_poly.type
_entity_poly.pdbx_seq_one_letter_code
_entity_poly.pdbx_strand_id
1 'polypeptide(L)'
;MLLSGDLIDGLQAKRWGLGQAVPESELDAEVEKLAQRMVTIPRNQLVMQKLMVNQVLENMGFASSQVLATLFNGIARHSPEGINFKKRAETFSWKQAVQDRDKGSFDWTKNISFTKKKLES
;
A
#
# COMPACT_ATOMS: atom_id res chain seq x y z
N MET A 1 -0.10 -5.97 -2.77
CA MET A 1 -1.56 -5.96 -2.96
C MET A 1 -2.20 -6.57 -1.71
N LEU A 2 -3.45 -6.24 -1.41
CA LEU A 2 -3.96 -6.35 -0.03
C LEU A 2 -4.06 -7.78 0.53
N LEU A 3 -4.36 -8.78 -0.29
CA LEU A 3 -4.55 -10.17 0.19
C LEU A 3 -3.28 -11.02 0.19
N SER A 4 -2.27 -10.65 -0.60
CA SER A 4 -1.01 -11.41 -0.74
C SER A 4 0.22 -10.65 -0.25
N GLY A 5 0.15 -9.33 -0.11
CA GLY A 5 1.30 -8.47 0.19
C GLY A 5 2.16 -8.11 -1.04
N ASP A 6 1.87 -8.64 -2.23
CA ASP A 6 2.78 -8.55 -3.39
C ASP A 6 3.04 -7.12 -3.89
N LEU A 7 4.27 -6.86 -4.33
CA LEU A 7 4.60 -5.59 -4.97
C LEU A 7 4.20 -5.59 -6.44
N ILE A 8 4.03 -4.39 -7.01
CA ILE A 8 3.86 -4.19 -8.44
C ILE A 8 4.90 -3.19 -8.93
N ASP A 9 5.33 -3.33 -10.18
CA ASP A 9 6.15 -2.34 -10.86
C ASP A 9 5.30 -1.23 -11.51
N GLY A 10 5.96 -0.18 -12.00
CA GLY A 10 5.28 0.95 -12.64
C GLY A 10 4.52 0.56 -13.91
N LEU A 11 5.03 -0.38 -14.70
CA LEU A 11 4.38 -0.83 -15.93
C LEU A 11 3.07 -1.56 -15.62
N GLN A 12 3.07 -2.39 -14.57
CA GLN A 12 1.89 -3.06 -14.07
C GLN A 12 0.87 -2.06 -13.50
N ALA A 13 1.33 -1.06 -12.75
CA ALA A 13 0.48 0.03 -12.25
C ALA A 13 -0.20 0.79 -13.40
N LYS A 14 0.54 1.09 -14.48
CA LYS A 14 -0.02 1.71 -15.70
C LYS A 14 -1.08 0.82 -16.36
N ARG A 15 -0.81 -0.48 -16.54
CA ARG A 15 -1.78 -1.43 -17.10
C ARG A 15 -3.06 -1.54 -16.28
N TRP A 16 -2.97 -1.37 -14.96
CA TRP A 16 -4.12 -1.39 -14.05
C TRP A 16 -4.82 -0.04 -13.88
N GLY A 17 -4.35 1.02 -14.54
CA GLY A 17 -4.95 2.34 -14.45
C GLY A 17 -4.65 3.11 -13.15
N LEU A 18 -3.62 2.71 -12.39
CA LEU A 18 -3.20 3.41 -11.17
C LEU A 18 -2.39 4.68 -11.46
N GLY A 19 -1.84 4.82 -12.67
CA GLY A 19 -1.06 5.98 -13.05
C GLY A 19 -0.39 5.82 -14.41
N GLN A 20 0.59 6.69 -14.69
CA GLN A 20 1.46 6.58 -15.86
C GLN A 20 2.81 5.98 -15.46
N ALA A 21 3.52 5.41 -16.43
CA ALA A 21 4.87 4.89 -16.24
C ALA A 21 5.72 5.29 -17.45
N VAL A 22 6.89 5.82 -17.15
CA VAL A 22 7.92 6.32 -18.07
C VAL A 22 9.30 5.89 -17.52
N PRO A 23 10.37 5.88 -18.34
CA PRO A 23 11.72 5.68 -17.84
C PRO A 23 12.08 6.68 -16.73
N GLU A 24 12.90 6.26 -15.78
CA GLU A 24 13.29 7.10 -14.63
C GLU A 24 13.87 8.45 -15.06
N SER A 25 14.71 8.46 -16.11
CA SER A 25 15.31 9.66 -16.68
C SER A 25 14.31 10.66 -17.29
N GLU A 26 13.07 10.24 -17.55
CA GLU A 26 12.02 11.05 -18.17
C GLU A 26 10.96 11.51 -17.16
N LEU A 27 11.00 11.01 -15.93
CA LEU A 27 9.95 11.24 -14.93
C LEU A 27 9.71 12.72 -14.66
N ASP A 28 10.78 13.48 -14.38
CA ASP A 28 10.68 14.91 -14.06
C ASP A 28 10.10 15.71 -15.23
N ALA A 29 10.54 15.40 -16.47
CA ALA A 29 10.07 16.08 -17.67
C ALA A 29 8.58 15.82 -17.94
N GLU A 30 8.11 14.58 -17.75
CA GLU A 30 6.71 14.23 -17.97
C GLU A 30 5.79 14.77 -16.86
N VAL A 31 6.26 14.84 -15.61
CA VAL A 31 5.55 15.53 -14.51
C VAL A 31 5.41 17.02 -14.80
N GLU A 32 6.50 17.68 -15.21
CA GLU A 32 6.49 19.12 -15.54
C GLU A 32 5.55 19.42 -16.71
N LYS A 33 5.57 18.59 -17.76
CA LYS A 33 4.67 18.70 -18.90
C LYS A 33 3.19 18.58 -18.50
N LEU A 34 2.86 17.69 -17.56
CA LEU A 34 1.50 17.59 -17.02
C LEU A 34 1.12 18.84 -16.22
N ALA A 35 1.99 19.31 -15.34
CA ALA A 35 1.78 20.52 -14.55
C ALA A 35 1.58 21.74 -15.43
N GLN A 36 2.44 21.94 -16.43
CA GLN A 36 2.38 23.08 -17.34
C GLN A 36 1.07 23.11 -18.15
N ARG A 37 0.54 21.94 -18.54
CA ARG A 37 -0.79 21.83 -19.18
C ARG A 37 -1.93 22.23 -18.25
N MET A 38 -1.82 21.96 -16.95
CA MET A 38 -2.85 22.37 -15.98
C MET A 38 -2.82 23.88 -15.72
N VAL A 39 -1.62 24.49 -15.70
CA VAL A 39 -1.45 25.93 -15.46
C VAL A 39 -2.11 26.79 -16.53
N THR A 40 -2.25 26.29 -17.77
CA THR A 40 -2.95 27.01 -18.84
C THR A 40 -4.47 27.06 -18.67
N ILE A 41 -5.04 26.34 -17.69
CA ILE A 41 -6.49 26.25 -17.48
C ILE A 41 -6.93 27.25 -16.39
N PRO A 42 -8.01 28.04 -16.61
CA PRO A 42 -8.54 28.94 -15.59
C PRO A 42 -8.86 28.21 -14.29
N ARG A 43 -8.45 28.80 -13.15
CA ARG A 43 -8.60 28.18 -11.82
C ARG A 43 -10.03 27.76 -11.50
N ASN A 44 -11.02 28.59 -11.84
CA ASN A 44 -12.43 28.26 -11.62
C ASN A 44 -12.84 26.98 -12.36
N GLN A 45 -12.35 26.75 -13.58
CA GLN A 45 -12.61 25.52 -14.33
C GLN A 45 -11.98 24.31 -13.64
N LEU A 46 -10.71 24.41 -13.21
CA LEU A 46 -10.04 23.33 -12.47
C LEU A 46 -10.78 22.96 -11.19
N VAL A 47 -11.26 23.95 -10.43
CA VAL A 47 -12.03 23.73 -9.21
C VAL A 47 -13.35 23.03 -9.51
N MET A 48 -14.14 23.53 -10.47
CA MET A 48 -15.43 22.91 -10.82
C MET A 48 -15.25 21.45 -11.27
N GLN A 49 -14.26 21.18 -12.11
CA GLN A 49 -13.99 19.81 -12.58
C GLN A 49 -13.54 18.88 -11.45
N LYS A 50 -12.65 19.36 -10.57
CA LYS A 50 -12.19 18.55 -9.42
C LYS A 50 -13.33 18.25 -8.45
N LEU A 51 -14.21 19.22 -8.17
CA LEU A 51 -15.38 18.99 -7.31
C LEU A 51 -16.32 17.93 -7.90
N MET A 52 -16.60 18.02 -9.20
CA MET A 52 -17.45 17.03 -9.89
C MET A 52 -16.85 15.62 -9.82
N VAL A 53 -15.55 15.46 -10.13
CA VAL A 53 -14.86 14.15 -10.07
C VAL A 53 -14.83 13.60 -8.65
N ASN A 54 -14.52 14.45 -7.65
CA ASN A 54 -14.50 14.04 -6.25
C ASN A 54 -15.88 13.55 -5.78
N GLN A 55 -16.98 14.17 -6.22
CA GLN A 55 -18.31 13.75 -5.83
C GLN A 55 -18.62 12.30 -6.25
N VAL A 56 -18.12 11.86 -7.42
CA VAL A 56 -18.25 10.47 -7.86
C VAL A 56 -17.51 9.53 -6.90
N LEU A 57 -16.27 9.88 -6.52
CA LEU A 57 -15.46 9.08 -5.60
C LEU A 57 -16.08 8.98 -4.20
N GLU A 58 -16.60 10.10 -3.68
CA GLU A 58 -17.30 10.08 -2.38
C GLU A 58 -18.54 9.19 -2.42
N ASN A 59 -19.31 9.24 -3.50
CA ASN A 59 -20.49 8.39 -3.70
C ASN A 59 -20.14 6.90 -3.84
N MET A 60 -18.90 6.56 -4.22
CA MET A 60 -18.39 5.18 -4.21
C MET A 60 -18.01 4.68 -2.81
N GLY A 61 -18.18 5.49 -1.76
CA GLY A 61 -17.91 5.10 -0.38
C GLY A 61 -16.46 5.30 0.04
N PHE A 62 -15.78 6.31 -0.49
CA PHE A 62 -14.38 6.60 -0.14
C PHE A 62 -14.20 6.85 1.37
N ALA A 63 -15.03 7.72 1.96
CA ALA A 63 -14.95 8.04 3.38
C ALA A 63 -15.19 6.84 4.31
N SER A 64 -16.21 6.02 4.04
CA SER A 64 -16.49 4.83 4.85
C SER A 64 -15.39 3.78 4.75
N SER A 65 -14.81 3.60 3.55
CA SER A 65 -13.67 2.72 3.32
C SER A 65 -12.44 3.15 4.13
N GLN A 66 -12.17 4.46 4.22
CA GLN A 66 -11.05 4.99 5.01
C GLN A 66 -11.25 4.80 6.53
N VAL A 67 -12.47 4.94 7.03
CA VAL A 67 -12.79 4.66 8.45
C VAL A 67 -12.50 3.19 8.78
N LEU A 68 -12.95 2.26 7.93
CA LEU A 68 -12.68 0.83 8.10
C LEU A 68 -11.17 0.52 7.99
N ALA A 69 -10.47 1.11 7.02
CA ALA A 69 -9.04 0.93 6.86
C ALA A 69 -8.27 1.39 8.13
N THR A 70 -8.66 2.52 8.71
CA THR A 70 -8.06 3.04 9.96
C THR A 70 -8.31 2.09 11.13
N LEU A 71 -9.56 1.63 11.30
CA LEU A 71 -9.94 0.68 12.35
C LEU A 71 -9.17 -0.63 12.21
N PHE A 72 -9.15 -1.23 11.01
CA PHE A 72 -8.46 -2.50 10.77
C PHE A 72 -6.94 -2.37 10.90
N ASN A 73 -6.35 -1.22 10.56
CA ASN A 73 -4.94 -0.96 10.85
C ASN A 73 -4.67 -0.90 12.36
N GLY A 74 -5.59 -0.35 13.14
CA GLY A 74 -5.57 -0.43 14.60
C GLY A 74 -5.58 -1.87 15.09
N ILE A 75 -6.50 -2.69 14.59
CA ILE A 75 -6.60 -4.12 14.94
C ILE A 75 -5.33 -4.87 14.53
N ALA A 76 -4.80 -4.66 13.33
CA ALA A 76 -3.60 -5.35 12.84
C ALA A 76 -2.37 -5.14 13.73
N ARG A 77 -2.26 -3.99 14.41
CA ARG A 77 -1.17 -3.70 15.35
C ARG A 77 -1.36 -4.27 16.75
N HIS A 78 -2.59 -4.69 17.08
CA HIS A 78 -2.96 -5.20 18.41
C HIS A 78 -3.47 -6.65 18.39
N SER A 79 -3.59 -7.27 17.23
CA SER A 79 -3.88 -8.70 17.12
C SER A 79 -2.71 -9.53 17.67
N PRO A 80 -2.94 -10.81 18.04
CA PRO A 80 -1.86 -11.71 18.42
C PRO A 80 -0.71 -11.75 17.39
N GLU A 81 -1.02 -11.79 16.10
CA GLU A 81 -0.05 -11.76 15.00
C GLU A 81 0.79 -10.47 15.01
N GLY A 82 0.13 -9.32 15.15
CA GLY A 82 0.81 -8.02 15.23
C GLY A 82 1.74 -7.91 16.43
N ILE A 83 1.30 -8.41 17.60
CA ILE A 83 2.11 -8.47 18.82
C ILE A 83 3.29 -9.44 18.65
N ASN A 84 3.11 -10.58 17.98
CA ASN A 84 4.18 -11.53 17.69
C ASN A 84 5.23 -10.91 16.75
N PHE A 85 4.79 -10.20 15.71
CA PHE A 85 5.67 -9.44 14.83
C PHE A 85 6.47 -8.40 15.60
N LYS A 86 5.82 -7.60 16.44
CA LYS A 86 6.48 -6.60 17.31
C LYS A 86 7.54 -7.25 18.20
N LYS A 87 7.17 -8.29 18.97
CA LYS A 87 8.11 -9.00 19.86
C LYS A 87 9.32 -9.55 19.11
N ARG A 88 9.11 -10.09 17.90
CA ARG A 88 10.22 -10.59 17.07
C ARG A 88 11.14 -9.48 16.60
N ALA A 89 10.58 -8.33 16.19
CA ALA A 89 11.35 -7.16 15.81
C ALA A 89 12.18 -6.60 16.98
N GLU A 90 11.64 -6.63 18.19
CA GLU A 90 12.33 -6.22 19.43
C GLU A 90 13.41 -7.23 19.87
N THR A 91 13.16 -8.53 19.70
CA THR A 91 14.07 -9.59 20.15
C THR A 91 15.26 -9.80 19.22
N PHE A 92 15.05 -9.75 17.91
CA PHE A 92 16.09 -10.04 16.90
C PHE A 92 16.52 -8.79 16.16
N SER A 93 15.61 -8.22 15.35
CA SER A 93 15.72 -6.91 14.72
C SER A 93 14.51 -6.70 13.81
N TRP A 94 14.20 -5.45 13.49
CA TRP A 94 13.23 -5.10 12.45
C TRP A 94 13.54 -5.79 11.10
N LYS A 95 14.80 -5.76 10.65
CA LYS A 95 15.21 -6.35 9.37
C LYS A 95 14.92 -7.86 9.31
N GLN A 96 15.23 -8.57 10.39
CA GLN A 96 14.97 -10.01 10.47
C GLN A 96 13.46 -10.29 10.46
N ALA A 97 12.66 -9.56 11.25
CA ALA A 97 11.21 -9.75 11.29
C ALA A 97 10.54 -9.50 9.93
N VAL A 98 10.96 -8.46 9.20
CA VAL A 98 10.51 -8.18 7.84
C VAL A 98 10.91 -9.31 6.88
N GLN A 99 12.15 -9.76 6.94
CA GLN A 99 12.60 -10.86 6.09
C GLN A 99 11.80 -12.14 6.32
N ASP A 100 11.49 -12.46 7.58
CA ASP A 100 10.71 -13.65 7.93
C ASP A 100 9.25 -13.54 7.46
N ARG A 101 8.67 -12.33 7.50
CA ARG A 101 7.35 -12.03 6.96
C ARG A 101 7.33 -12.21 5.44
N ASP A 102 8.26 -11.57 4.74
CA ASP A 102 8.27 -11.48 3.28
C ASP A 102 8.68 -12.81 2.62
N LYS A 103 9.53 -13.60 3.28
CA LYS A 103 9.83 -14.99 2.86
C LYS A 103 8.74 -16.00 3.23
N GLY A 104 7.74 -15.59 4.04
CA GLY A 104 6.75 -16.51 4.58
C GLY A 104 7.36 -17.66 5.40
N SER A 105 8.44 -17.40 6.14
CA SER A 105 9.18 -18.43 6.90
C SER A 105 8.66 -18.63 8.34
N PHE A 106 7.70 -17.81 8.75
CA PHE A 106 7.18 -17.75 10.12
C PHE A 106 5.65 -17.74 10.15
N ASP A 107 5.07 -18.58 11.01
CA ASP A 107 3.65 -18.63 11.32
C ASP A 107 3.36 -17.61 12.43
N TRP A 108 2.82 -16.45 12.05
CA TRP A 108 2.53 -15.36 12.98
C TRP A 108 1.38 -15.67 13.94
N THR A 109 0.48 -16.58 13.57
CA THR A 109 -0.65 -16.99 14.42
C THR A 109 -0.18 -17.96 15.50
N LYS A 110 0.64 -18.96 15.13
CA LYS A 110 1.19 -19.93 16.09
C LYS A 110 2.49 -19.47 16.77
N ASN A 111 3.07 -18.36 16.31
CA ASN A 111 4.33 -17.80 16.79
C ASN A 111 5.53 -18.78 16.67
N ILE A 112 5.64 -19.49 15.55
CA ILE A 112 6.70 -20.48 15.30
C ILE A 112 7.22 -20.40 13.86
N SER A 113 8.46 -20.83 13.61
CA SER A 113 8.96 -20.96 12.23
C SER A 113 8.38 -22.20 11.55
N PHE A 114 8.06 -22.09 10.26
CA PHE A 114 7.60 -23.24 9.47
C PHE A 114 8.65 -24.35 9.36
N THR A 115 9.94 -24.03 9.44
CA THR A 115 11.03 -25.03 9.42
C THR A 115 11.01 -25.92 10.66
N LYS A 116 10.62 -25.41 11.84
CA LYS A 116 10.45 -26.22 13.05
C LYS A 116 9.26 -27.18 12.93
N LYS A 117 8.17 -26.75 12.29
CA LYS A 117 6.97 -27.58 12.08
C LYS A 117 7.25 -28.84 11.24
N LYS A 118 8.25 -28.80 10.34
CA LYS A 118 8.64 -29.92 9.48
C LYS A 118 9.50 -30.97 10.19
N LEU A 119 10.02 -30.68 11.38
CA LEU A 119 10.82 -31.59 12.21
C LEU A 119 9.99 -32.26 13.31
N GLU A 120 8.79 -31.75 13.58
CA GLU A 120 7.85 -32.26 14.59
C GLU A 120 6.67 -33.05 13.97
N SER A 121 6.72 -33.30 12.65
CA SER A 121 5.75 -34.09 11.86
C SER A 121 6.43 -35.25 11.18
#